data_AF-A0A8B8X1J1-F1
#
_entry.id   AF-A0A8B8X1J1-F1
#
_cell.length_a   1.000
_cell.length_b   1.000
_cell.length_c   1.000
_cell.angle_alpha   90.00
_cell.angle_beta   90.00
_cell.angle_gamma   90.00
#
_symmetry.space_group_name_H-M   'P 1'
#
loop_
_entity.id
_entity.type
_entity.pdbx_description
1 polymer ?
#
loop_
_entity_poly.entity_id
_entity_poly.type
_entity_poly.pdbx_seq_one_letter_code
_entity_poly.pdbx_strand_id
1 'polypeptide(L)'
;MAPLRFSANVSWLFPELPGLPARLRAAGSSGFEAAEVGWPYEEPPEALARAAREVGLQLVLINTPPGDREKGEMGLGAVPGRQAAFRDGLEQAVLYAKALGCPRIHLMAGRVPQGADRAAVRGEMETVFLENLRHAAGVLAQENLVGLLEPINTRITDPRYFLDTPQQGRMVWPAGSVTVGISAPGHIPLADHGREPDREHPGVPALRWARAGGTGPGPRGTQQPWRAELPLSVPTAGR
;
A
#
# COMPACT_ATOMS: atom_id res chain seq x y z
N MET A 1 11.59 17.88 17.00
CA MET A 1 11.03 16.73 16.27
C MET A 1 11.44 16.85 14.81
N ALA A 2 11.84 15.76 14.17
CA ALA A 2 12.05 15.77 12.72
C ALA A 2 10.70 16.06 12.02
N PRO A 3 10.68 16.87 10.95
CA PRO A 3 9.44 17.16 10.23
C PRO A 3 8.86 15.90 9.59
N LEU A 4 7.53 15.81 9.56
CA LEU A 4 6.82 14.73 8.85
C LEU A 4 7.05 14.86 7.35
N ARG A 5 7.18 13.72 6.67
CA ARG A 5 7.31 13.66 5.21
C ARG A 5 6.02 13.09 4.64
N PHE A 6 5.45 13.77 3.66
CA PHE A 6 4.21 13.38 3.01
C PHE A 6 4.47 12.87 1.60
N SER A 7 3.70 11.86 1.18
CA SER A 7 3.61 11.41 -0.19
C SER A 7 2.25 11.75 -0.80
N ALA A 8 2.23 12.20 -2.05
CA ALA A 8 1.01 12.36 -2.82
C ALA A 8 0.58 11.00 -3.39
N ASN A 9 -0.61 10.51 -3.05
CA ASN A 9 -1.17 9.36 -3.74
C ASN A 9 -1.87 9.83 -5.03
N VAL A 10 -1.15 9.78 -6.16
CA VAL A 10 -1.61 10.32 -7.45
C VAL A 10 -2.64 9.43 -8.17
N SER A 11 -2.95 8.26 -7.62
CA SER A 11 -4.12 7.50 -8.05
C SER A 11 -5.43 8.14 -7.58
N TRP A 12 -5.39 8.95 -6.52
CA TRP A 12 -6.56 9.63 -5.95
C TRP A 12 -6.48 11.15 -6.06
N LEU A 13 -5.29 11.72 -5.97
CA LEU A 13 -5.06 13.16 -6.14
C LEU A 13 -4.90 13.52 -7.62
N PHE A 14 -5.24 14.76 -7.94
CA PHE A 14 -5.23 15.34 -9.29
C PHE A 14 -6.06 14.53 -10.32
N PRO A 15 -7.27 14.02 -9.98
CA PRO A 15 -8.07 13.22 -10.89
C PRO A 15 -8.47 13.95 -12.17
N GLU A 16 -8.49 15.29 -12.14
CA GLU A 16 -8.78 16.17 -13.26
C GLU A 16 -7.69 16.17 -14.35
N LEU A 17 -6.48 15.67 -14.07
CA LEU A 17 -5.37 15.65 -15.01
C LEU A 17 -5.27 14.31 -15.78
N PRO A 18 -4.83 14.36 -17.06
CA PRO A 18 -4.78 13.19 -17.93
C PRO A 18 -3.60 12.28 -17.59
N GLY A 19 -3.89 11.00 -17.34
CA GLY A 19 -2.88 9.96 -17.11
C GLY A 19 -2.05 10.18 -15.85
N LEU A 20 -1.16 9.24 -15.56
CA LEU A 20 -0.28 9.34 -14.38
C LEU A 20 0.87 10.35 -14.57
N PRO A 21 1.51 10.49 -15.75
CA PRO A 21 2.60 11.45 -15.93
C PRO A 21 2.22 12.90 -15.59
N ALA A 22 1.02 13.36 -15.97
CA ALA A 22 0.58 14.72 -15.66
C ALA A 22 0.34 14.90 -14.14
N ARG A 23 -0.24 13.90 -13.49
CA ARG A 23 -0.49 13.91 -12.04
C ARG A 23 0.80 13.90 -11.21
N LEU A 24 1.83 13.17 -11.67
CA LEU A 24 3.15 13.19 -11.04
C LEU A 24 3.79 14.58 -11.11
N ARG A 25 3.74 15.25 -12.27
CA ARG A 25 4.23 16.62 -12.40
C ARG A 25 3.48 17.57 -11.47
N ALA A 26 2.15 17.47 -11.43
CA ALA A 26 1.32 18.30 -10.55
C ALA A 26 1.63 18.08 -9.06
N ALA A 27 1.89 16.83 -8.65
CA ALA A 27 2.32 16.53 -7.28
C ALA A 27 3.64 17.25 -6.93
N GLY A 28 4.67 17.13 -7.79
CA GLY A 28 5.94 17.82 -7.57
C GLY A 28 5.80 19.35 -7.58
N SER A 29 5.04 19.91 -8.52
CA SER A 29 4.73 21.35 -8.57
C SER A 29 3.94 21.85 -7.36
N SER A 30 3.22 20.97 -6.68
CA SER A 30 2.50 21.27 -5.43
C SER A 30 3.39 21.15 -4.17
N GLY A 31 4.69 20.86 -4.34
CA GLY A 31 5.66 20.78 -3.26
C GLY A 31 5.82 19.40 -2.61
N PHE A 32 5.21 18.34 -3.18
CA PHE A 32 5.48 16.98 -2.71
C PHE A 32 6.86 16.53 -3.18
N GLU A 33 7.64 15.94 -2.26
CA GLU A 33 8.91 15.28 -2.58
C GLU A 33 8.74 13.80 -2.96
N ALA A 34 7.58 13.23 -2.62
CA ALA A 34 7.30 11.81 -2.81
C ALA A 34 5.89 11.57 -3.33
N ALA A 35 5.70 10.48 -4.09
CA ALA A 35 4.38 10.05 -4.54
C ALA A 35 4.20 8.52 -4.54
N GLU A 36 2.96 8.10 -4.32
CA GLU A 36 2.51 6.72 -4.46
C GLU A 36 1.64 6.60 -5.71
N VAL A 37 1.77 5.49 -6.42
CA VAL A 37 0.94 5.16 -7.58
C VAL A 37 0.34 3.79 -7.36
N GLY A 38 -0.98 3.67 -7.32
CA GLY A 38 -1.67 2.38 -7.14
C GLY A 38 -1.24 1.36 -8.20
N TRP A 39 -1.65 1.56 -9.45
CA TRP A 39 -1.31 0.66 -10.56
C TRP A 39 -0.75 1.45 -11.75
N PRO A 40 0.57 1.44 -11.98
CA PRO A 40 1.21 2.22 -13.04
C PRO A 40 1.16 1.56 -14.44
N TYR A 41 0.54 0.39 -14.57
CA TYR A 41 0.78 -0.56 -15.67
C TYR A 41 0.18 -0.17 -17.03
N GLU A 42 -0.70 0.84 -17.08
CA GLU A 42 -1.23 1.38 -18.35
C GLU A 42 -0.24 2.35 -19.02
N GLU A 43 0.79 2.79 -18.29
CA GLU A 43 1.77 3.75 -18.75
C GLU A 43 3.14 3.06 -18.89
N PRO A 44 3.96 3.44 -19.89
CA PRO A 44 5.33 2.96 -19.97
C PRO A 44 6.13 3.41 -18.74
N PRO A 45 6.92 2.53 -18.10
CA PRO A 45 7.66 2.87 -16.90
C PRO A 45 8.66 4.02 -17.13
N GLU A 46 9.23 4.15 -18.33
CA GLU A 46 10.15 5.22 -18.69
C GLU A 46 9.47 6.59 -18.75
N ALA A 47 8.19 6.63 -19.16
CA ALA A 47 7.40 7.86 -19.21
C ALA A 47 7.11 8.37 -17.79
N LEU A 48 6.74 7.47 -16.88
CA LEU A 48 6.55 7.76 -15.46
C LEU A 48 7.86 8.21 -14.78
N ALA A 49 8.96 7.49 -15.02
CA ALA A 49 10.28 7.83 -14.48
C ALA A 49 10.76 9.20 -14.98
N ARG A 50 10.48 9.55 -16.24
CA ARG A 50 10.77 10.87 -16.79
C ARG A 50 9.95 11.95 -16.11
N ALA A 51 8.62 11.77 -16.01
CA ALA A 51 7.73 12.73 -15.37
C ALA A 51 8.11 13.00 -13.91
N ALA A 52 8.46 11.95 -13.15
CA ALA A 52 8.93 12.07 -11.78
C ALA A 52 10.25 12.85 -11.67
N ARG A 53 11.23 12.53 -12.54
CA ARG A 53 12.54 13.23 -12.57
C ARG A 53 12.44 14.71 -12.94
N GLU A 54 11.56 15.07 -13.87
CA GLU A 54 11.36 16.47 -14.29
C GLU A 54 10.98 17.40 -13.13
N VAL A 55 10.35 16.86 -12.09
CA VAL A 55 9.92 17.62 -10.90
C VAL A 55 10.61 17.17 -9.60
N GLY A 56 11.68 16.36 -9.70
CA GLY A 56 12.44 15.90 -8.53
C GLY A 56 11.66 15.00 -7.56
N LEU A 57 10.61 14.34 -8.02
CA LEU A 57 9.68 13.55 -7.21
C LEU A 57 10.15 12.10 -7.08
N GLN A 58 10.19 11.57 -5.86
CA GLN A 58 10.51 10.16 -5.60
C GLN A 58 9.24 9.30 -5.55
N LEU A 59 9.16 8.26 -6.38
CA LEU A 59 8.12 7.25 -6.20
C LEU A 59 8.44 6.34 -5.02
N VAL A 60 7.44 6.18 -4.14
CA VAL A 60 7.64 5.57 -2.82
C VAL A 60 6.80 4.33 -2.58
N LEU A 61 5.78 4.07 -3.39
CA LEU A 61 4.98 2.84 -3.32
C LEU A 61 4.26 2.60 -4.65
N ILE A 62 4.25 1.33 -5.09
CA ILE A 62 3.31 0.82 -6.09
C ILE A 62 2.62 -0.46 -5.61
N ASN A 63 1.47 -0.83 -6.17
CA ASN A 63 0.80 -2.09 -5.87
C ASN A 63 1.09 -3.13 -6.97
N THR A 64 1.12 -4.42 -6.64
CA THR A 64 1.02 -5.50 -7.63
C THR A 64 -0.23 -5.33 -8.51
N PRO A 65 -0.25 -5.85 -9.75
CA PRO A 65 -1.42 -5.77 -10.62
C PRO A 65 -2.70 -6.26 -9.94
N PRO A 66 -3.85 -5.60 -10.19
CA PRO A 66 -5.09 -5.94 -9.51
C PRO A 66 -5.73 -7.22 -10.05
N GLY A 67 -5.22 -7.79 -11.15
CA GLY A 67 -5.89 -8.84 -11.90
C GLY A 67 -6.95 -8.25 -12.84
N ASP A 68 -7.95 -9.07 -13.16
CA ASP A 68 -9.07 -8.73 -14.03
C ASP A 68 -10.15 -7.95 -13.26
N ARG A 69 -10.13 -6.63 -13.43
CA ARG A 69 -11.08 -5.72 -12.77
C ARG A 69 -12.52 -5.92 -13.23
N GLU A 70 -12.74 -6.40 -14.46
CA GLU A 70 -14.09 -6.68 -14.99
C GLU A 70 -14.70 -7.90 -14.29
N LYS A 71 -13.87 -8.88 -13.91
CA LYS A 71 -14.24 -9.99 -13.03
C LYS A 71 -14.30 -9.62 -11.54
N GLY A 72 -14.10 -8.35 -11.21
CA GLY A 72 -14.13 -7.85 -9.84
C GLY A 72 -12.90 -8.20 -9.01
N GLU A 73 -11.76 -8.49 -9.63
CA GLU A 73 -10.50 -8.77 -8.92
C GLU A 73 -9.88 -7.48 -8.35
N MET A 74 -9.10 -7.64 -7.27
CA MET A 74 -8.49 -6.53 -6.53
C MET A 74 -7.18 -7.01 -5.87
N GLY A 75 -6.33 -7.66 -6.66
CA GLY A 75 -5.16 -8.40 -6.19
C GLY A 75 -5.38 -9.91 -6.26
N LEU A 76 -4.28 -10.65 -6.31
CA LEU A 76 -4.26 -12.10 -6.54
C LEU A 76 -3.44 -12.87 -5.50
N GLY A 77 -2.84 -12.19 -4.53
CA GLY A 77 -1.87 -12.79 -3.61
C GLY A 77 -2.42 -13.98 -2.82
N ALA A 78 -3.69 -13.95 -2.45
CA ALA A 78 -4.37 -14.98 -1.65
C ALA A 78 -5.43 -15.76 -2.45
N VAL A 79 -5.56 -15.52 -3.76
CA VAL A 79 -6.67 -16.06 -4.56
C VAL A 79 -6.31 -17.47 -5.07
N PRO A 80 -7.05 -18.53 -4.67
CA PRO A 80 -6.75 -19.89 -5.10
C PRO A 80 -6.85 -20.06 -6.61
N GLY A 81 -5.91 -20.83 -7.18
CA GLY A 81 -5.80 -21.04 -8.62
C GLY A 81 -5.16 -19.87 -9.38
N ARG A 82 -4.76 -18.78 -8.70
CA ARG A 82 -4.17 -17.58 -9.32
C ARG A 82 -2.72 -17.33 -8.95
N GLN A 83 -2.03 -18.33 -8.38
CA GLN A 83 -0.62 -18.25 -8.00
C GLN A 83 0.29 -17.87 -9.17
N ALA A 84 0.16 -18.52 -10.33
CA ALA A 84 0.97 -18.19 -11.49
C ALA A 84 0.78 -16.73 -11.92
N ALA A 85 -0.48 -16.29 -12.04
CA ALA A 85 -0.81 -14.90 -12.39
C ALA A 85 -0.31 -13.88 -11.35
N PHE A 86 -0.29 -14.23 -10.05
CA PHE A 86 0.32 -13.39 -9.02
C PHE A 86 1.84 -13.26 -9.24
N ARG A 87 2.53 -14.37 -9.55
CA ARG A 87 3.98 -14.38 -9.77
C ARG A 87 4.36 -13.57 -11.02
N ASP A 88 3.63 -13.74 -12.12
CA ASP A 88 3.82 -12.92 -13.32
C ASP A 88 3.60 -11.43 -13.02
N GLY A 89 2.56 -11.10 -12.26
CA GLY A 89 2.28 -9.73 -11.83
C GLY A 89 3.32 -9.17 -10.87
N LEU A 90 3.94 -9.99 -10.04
CA LEU A 90 5.05 -9.60 -9.18
C LEU A 90 6.29 -9.22 -10.01
N GLU A 91 6.66 -10.04 -11.00
CA GLU A 91 7.77 -9.74 -11.91
C GLU A 91 7.53 -8.41 -12.66
N GLN A 92 6.29 -8.18 -13.11
CA GLN A 92 5.90 -6.90 -13.70
C GLN A 92 6.06 -5.73 -12.70
N ALA A 93 5.61 -5.90 -11.46
CA ALA A 93 5.75 -4.89 -10.42
C ALA A 93 7.22 -4.59 -10.11
N VAL A 94 8.08 -5.60 -10.07
CA VAL A 94 9.54 -5.46 -9.87
C VAL A 94 10.18 -4.68 -11.02
N LEU A 95 9.82 -5.00 -12.27
CA LEU A 95 10.29 -4.25 -13.44
C LEU A 95 9.96 -2.76 -13.34
N TYR A 96 8.71 -2.45 -12.99
CA TYR A 96 8.27 -1.07 -12.79
C TYR A 96 8.99 -0.42 -11.61
N ALA A 97 9.08 -1.09 -10.47
CA ALA A 97 9.73 -0.57 -9.28
C ALA A 97 11.20 -0.18 -9.57
N LYS A 98 11.93 -1.03 -10.29
CA LYS A 98 13.33 -0.77 -10.69
C LYS A 98 13.43 0.44 -11.63
N ALA A 99 12.62 0.48 -12.68
CA ALA A 99 12.62 1.59 -13.63
C ALA A 99 12.27 2.95 -12.99
N LEU A 100 11.41 2.91 -11.97
CA LEU A 100 10.93 4.09 -11.23
C LEU A 100 11.82 4.47 -10.04
N GLY A 101 12.80 3.64 -9.67
CA GLY A 101 13.54 3.79 -8.41
C GLY A 101 12.64 3.69 -7.17
N CYS A 102 11.52 2.97 -7.28
CA CYS A 102 10.54 2.81 -6.20
C CYS A 102 10.97 1.67 -5.26
N PRO A 103 11.19 1.93 -3.96
CA PRO A 103 11.75 0.93 -3.06
C PRO A 103 10.72 -0.08 -2.52
N ARG A 104 9.42 0.12 -2.77
CA ARG A 104 8.35 -0.62 -2.10
C ARG A 104 7.24 -1.05 -3.03
N ILE A 105 6.78 -2.29 -2.84
CA ILE A 105 5.65 -2.88 -3.56
C ILE A 105 4.63 -3.39 -2.54
N HIS A 106 3.39 -2.93 -2.62
CA HIS A 106 2.28 -3.53 -1.89
C HIS A 106 1.81 -4.79 -2.61
N LEU A 107 1.91 -5.92 -1.92
CA LEU A 107 1.46 -7.23 -2.38
C LEU A 107 -0.03 -7.39 -2.08
N MET A 108 -0.87 -7.09 -3.07
CA MET A 108 -2.32 -7.08 -2.86
C MET A 108 -2.84 -8.50 -2.64
N ALA A 109 -3.51 -8.71 -1.50
CA ALA A 109 -4.03 -10.00 -1.09
C ALA A 109 -5.15 -10.50 -2.01
N GLY A 110 -6.01 -9.59 -2.50
CA GLY A 110 -7.15 -9.96 -3.33
C GLY A 110 -8.45 -10.12 -2.56
N ARG A 111 -9.51 -10.40 -3.32
CA ARG A 111 -10.87 -10.60 -2.81
C ARG A 111 -11.19 -12.08 -2.66
N VAL A 112 -12.08 -12.38 -1.71
CA VAL A 112 -12.77 -13.68 -1.64
C VAL A 112 -13.49 -13.92 -2.98
N PRO A 113 -13.22 -15.04 -3.68
CA PRO A 113 -13.79 -15.34 -5.00
C PRO A 113 -15.32 -15.18 -5.02
N GLN A 114 -15.88 -14.67 -6.11
CA GLN A 114 -17.32 -14.44 -6.22
C GLN A 114 -18.10 -15.75 -6.00
N GLY A 115 -19.20 -15.69 -5.27
CA GLY A 115 -20.01 -16.87 -4.93
C GLY A 115 -19.45 -17.75 -3.81
N ALA A 116 -18.19 -17.57 -3.40
CA ALA A 116 -17.63 -18.28 -2.27
C ALA A 116 -18.05 -17.66 -0.92
N ASP A 117 -18.28 -18.53 0.06
CA ASP A 117 -18.38 -18.16 1.48
C ASP A 117 -16.97 -17.89 2.03
N ARG A 118 -16.78 -16.73 2.68
CA ARG A 118 -15.50 -16.28 3.23
C ARG A 118 -14.93 -17.27 4.25
N ALA A 119 -15.74 -17.82 5.13
CA ALA A 119 -15.30 -18.76 6.15
C ALA A 119 -14.86 -20.09 5.53
N ALA A 120 -15.58 -20.56 4.51
CA ALA A 120 -15.28 -21.81 3.82
C ALA A 120 -13.93 -21.78 3.09
N VAL A 121 -13.59 -20.67 2.43
CA VAL A 121 -12.32 -20.56 1.65
C VAL A 121 -11.15 -19.98 2.44
N ARG A 122 -11.37 -19.53 3.69
CA ARG A 122 -10.37 -18.80 4.49
C ARG A 122 -9.03 -19.54 4.57
N GLY A 123 -9.05 -20.82 4.94
CA GLY A 123 -7.83 -21.61 5.13
C GLY A 123 -7.04 -21.85 3.83
N GLU A 124 -7.75 -22.05 2.72
CA GLU A 124 -7.13 -22.18 1.41
C GLU A 124 -6.47 -20.86 0.98
N MET A 125 -7.19 -19.74 1.13
CA MET A 125 -6.66 -18.41 0.84
C MET A 125 -5.43 -18.06 1.71
N GLU A 126 -5.44 -18.40 3.00
CA GLU A 126 -4.29 -18.24 3.89
C GLU A 126 -3.08 -19.04 3.40
N THR A 127 -3.30 -20.29 2.99
CA THR A 127 -2.26 -21.17 2.45
C THR A 127 -1.65 -20.60 1.18
N VAL A 128 -2.50 -20.18 0.24
CA VAL A 128 -2.08 -19.56 -1.02
C VAL A 128 -1.31 -18.27 -0.77
N PHE A 129 -1.79 -17.44 0.16
CA PHE A 129 -1.12 -16.18 0.46
C PHE A 129 0.27 -16.40 1.06
N LEU A 130 0.40 -17.33 1.99
CA LEU A 130 1.70 -17.72 2.56
C LEU A 130 2.69 -18.18 1.50
N GLU A 131 2.25 -19.03 0.57
CA GLU A 131 3.07 -19.51 -0.53
C GLU A 131 3.57 -18.36 -1.41
N ASN A 132 2.65 -17.49 -1.83
CA ASN A 132 2.95 -16.35 -2.69
C ASN A 132 3.83 -15.31 -1.99
N LEU A 133 3.64 -15.05 -0.70
CA LEU A 133 4.49 -14.13 0.06
C LEU A 133 5.90 -14.68 0.26
N ARG A 134 6.06 -16.00 0.47
CA ARG A 134 7.39 -16.63 0.53
C ARG A 134 8.14 -16.49 -0.79
N HIS A 135 7.45 -16.73 -1.91
CA HIS A 135 8.01 -16.51 -3.23
C HIS A 135 8.38 -15.03 -3.44
N ALA A 136 7.47 -14.11 -3.11
CA ALA A 136 7.70 -12.68 -3.25
C ALA A 136 8.89 -12.18 -2.42
N ALA A 137 9.04 -12.67 -1.18
CA ALA A 137 10.18 -12.30 -0.35
C ALA A 137 11.52 -12.70 -0.98
N GLY A 138 11.60 -13.85 -1.64
CA GLY A 138 12.79 -14.28 -2.37
C GLY A 138 13.14 -13.35 -3.52
N VAL A 139 12.16 -13.03 -4.38
CA VAL A 139 12.34 -12.13 -5.53
C VAL A 139 12.70 -10.71 -5.07
N LEU A 140 11.97 -10.15 -4.11
CA LEU A 140 12.20 -8.79 -3.62
C LEU A 140 13.55 -8.64 -2.92
N ALA A 141 14.01 -9.67 -2.20
CA ALA A 141 15.33 -9.65 -1.55
C ALA A 141 16.48 -9.59 -2.58
N GLN A 142 16.37 -10.30 -3.70
CA GLN A 142 17.36 -10.26 -4.78
C GLN A 142 17.47 -8.87 -5.42
N GLU A 143 16.38 -8.11 -5.39
CA GLU A 143 16.26 -6.80 -6.03
C GLU A 143 16.36 -5.62 -5.03
N ASN A 144 16.63 -5.91 -3.75
CA ASN A 144 16.68 -4.92 -2.67
C ASN A 144 15.39 -4.08 -2.56
N LEU A 145 14.24 -4.71 -2.79
CA LEU A 145 12.91 -4.12 -2.68
C LEU A 145 12.21 -4.59 -1.41
N VAL A 146 11.24 -3.81 -0.93
CA VAL A 146 10.45 -4.14 0.26
C VAL A 146 9.00 -4.43 -0.11
N GLY A 147 8.52 -5.61 0.28
CA GLY A 147 7.11 -5.99 0.19
C GLY A 147 6.30 -5.44 1.36
N LEU A 148 5.15 -4.83 1.07
CA LEU A 148 4.21 -4.34 2.07
C LEU A 148 2.89 -5.10 1.99
N LEU A 149 2.21 -5.26 3.13
CA LEU A 149 0.85 -5.76 3.22
C LEU A 149 -0.05 -4.66 3.81
N GLU A 150 -1.16 -4.37 3.15
CA GLU A 150 -2.15 -3.40 3.59
C GLU A 150 -3.47 -4.12 3.87
N PRO A 151 -3.88 -4.27 5.14
CA PRO A 151 -5.23 -4.66 5.46
C PRO A 151 -6.23 -3.60 4.99
N ILE A 152 -7.29 -4.02 4.29
CA ILE A 152 -8.31 -3.11 3.77
C ILE A 152 -9.60 -3.28 4.57
N ASN A 153 -10.24 -2.16 4.88
CA ASN A 153 -11.50 -2.11 5.61
C ASN A 153 -12.64 -2.79 4.81
N THR A 154 -13.13 -3.92 5.33
CA THR A 154 -14.25 -4.69 4.75
C THR A 154 -15.64 -4.16 5.10
N ARG A 155 -15.75 -3.15 5.95
CA ARG A 155 -17.05 -2.54 6.28
C ARG A 155 -17.45 -1.44 5.30
N ILE A 156 -16.47 -0.71 4.78
CA ILE A 156 -16.71 0.51 4.00
C ILE A 156 -16.05 0.43 2.61
N THR A 157 -14.78 0.09 2.55
CA THR A 157 -13.98 0.26 1.32
C THR A 157 -14.10 -0.93 0.39
N ASP A 158 -13.96 -2.16 0.90
CA ASP A 158 -14.01 -3.37 0.08
C ASP A 158 -14.54 -4.58 0.86
N PRO A 159 -15.86 -4.87 0.79
CA PRO A 159 -16.49 -5.94 1.58
C PRO A 159 -15.95 -7.35 1.36
N ARG A 160 -15.31 -7.60 0.21
CA ARG A 160 -14.81 -8.93 -0.14
C ARG A 160 -13.30 -9.06 0.04
N TYR A 161 -12.57 -8.00 0.42
CA TYR A 161 -11.11 -8.10 0.55
C TYR A 161 -10.70 -9.11 1.63
N PHE A 162 -9.67 -9.91 1.34
CA PHE A 162 -9.28 -11.05 2.17
C PHE A 162 -8.52 -10.65 3.43
N LEU A 163 -7.55 -9.74 3.30
CA LEU A 163 -6.71 -9.27 4.39
C LEU A 163 -7.36 -8.02 5.00
N ASP A 164 -8.08 -8.16 6.12
CA ASP A 164 -8.94 -7.07 6.64
C ASP A 164 -8.59 -6.58 8.05
N THR A 165 -7.61 -7.22 8.70
CA THR A 165 -7.11 -6.79 10.00
C THR A 165 -5.57 -6.80 10.08
N PRO A 166 -4.96 -5.88 10.84
CA PRO A 166 -3.53 -5.92 11.18
C PRO A 166 -3.10 -7.27 11.79
N GLN A 167 -3.95 -7.86 12.63
CA GLN A 167 -3.69 -9.13 13.31
C GLN A 167 -3.55 -10.28 12.30
N GLN A 168 -4.45 -10.35 11.30
CA GLN A 168 -4.33 -11.32 10.21
C GLN A 168 -3.02 -11.13 9.43
N GLY A 169 -2.63 -9.89 9.14
CA GLY A 169 -1.36 -9.60 8.47
C GLY A 169 -0.15 -10.11 9.23
N ARG A 170 -0.15 -9.96 10.56
CA ARG A 170 0.90 -10.49 11.44
C ARG A 170 0.93 -12.02 11.48
N MET A 171 -0.23 -12.67 11.52
CA MET A 171 -0.32 -14.14 11.55
C MET A 171 0.20 -14.76 10.26
N VAL A 172 -0.11 -14.14 9.12
CA VAL A 172 0.34 -14.63 7.81
C VAL A 172 1.82 -14.34 7.58
N TRP A 173 2.39 -13.28 8.18
CA TRP A 173 3.80 -12.96 7.97
C TRP A 173 4.51 -12.53 9.26
N PRO A 174 4.88 -13.49 10.12
CA PRO A 174 5.42 -13.18 11.45
C PRO A 174 6.88 -12.68 11.45
N ALA A 175 7.64 -12.87 10.37
CA ALA A 175 9.11 -12.77 10.39
C ALA A 175 9.74 -11.73 9.43
N GLY A 176 8.97 -10.98 8.65
CA GLY A 176 9.55 -9.92 7.81
C GLY A 176 8.94 -8.56 8.07
N SER A 177 9.63 -7.54 7.58
CA SER A 177 9.37 -6.11 7.71
C SER A 177 8.03 -5.68 7.12
N VAL A 178 6.92 -6.28 7.57
CA VAL A 178 5.57 -5.87 7.21
C VAL A 178 5.29 -4.59 7.95
N THR A 179 5.33 -3.52 7.19
CA THR A 179 4.74 -2.28 7.67
C THR A 179 3.26 -2.33 7.34
N VAL A 180 2.44 -2.53 8.37
CA VAL A 180 0.98 -2.57 8.24
C VAL A 180 0.48 -1.15 8.01
N GLY A 181 0.18 -0.77 6.77
CA GLY A 181 -0.55 0.47 6.53
C GLY A 181 -1.99 0.33 7.04
N ILE A 182 -2.39 1.14 8.02
CA ILE A 182 -3.82 1.28 8.37
C ILE A 182 -4.42 2.29 7.40
N SER A 183 -5.27 1.83 6.50
CA SER A 183 -6.15 2.70 5.71
C SER A 183 -7.49 2.81 6.45
N ALA A 184 -7.59 3.78 7.37
CA ALA A 184 -8.85 4.09 8.03
C ALA A 184 -9.54 5.22 7.27
N PRO A 185 -10.68 4.98 6.58
CA PRO A 185 -11.51 6.07 6.11
C PRO A 185 -12.17 6.75 7.32
N GLY A 186 -11.85 8.02 7.56
CA GLY A 186 -12.73 8.99 8.21
C GLY A 186 -13.36 8.59 9.54
N HIS A 187 -12.59 8.11 10.51
CA HIS A 187 -12.87 8.33 11.94
C HIS A 187 -11.59 7.99 12.72
N ILE A 188 -10.87 9.00 13.19
CA ILE A 188 -10.13 8.82 14.44
C ILE A 188 -11.25 8.64 15.47
N PRO A 189 -11.36 7.52 16.18
CA PRO A 189 -12.18 7.52 17.38
C PRO A 189 -11.55 8.59 18.28
N LEU A 190 -12.26 9.71 18.47
CA LEU A 190 -12.15 10.43 19.73
C LEU A 190 -12.18 9.36 20.80
N ALA A 191 -11.09 9.30 21.57
CA ALA A 191 -10.80 8.32 22.60
C ALA A 191 -12.05 7.55 23.04
N ASP A 192 -12.13 6.27 22.68
CA ASP A 192 -13.00 5.37 23.41
C ASP A 192 -12.42 5.34 24.83
N HIS A 193 -13.04 6.12 25.72
CA HIS A 193 -12.68 6.23 27.12
C HIS A 193 -12.87 4.85 27.78
N GLY A 194 -11.90 3.95 27.60
CA GLY A 194 -11.96 2.60 28.14
C GLY A 194 -10.97 1.57 27.58
N ARG A 195 -10.29 1.80 26.45
CA ARG A 195 -9.19 0.91 26.00
C ARG A 195 -7.92 1.69 25.73
N GLU A 196 -6.92 1.42 26.56
CA GLU A 196 -5.54 1.88 26.39
C GLU A 196 -5.04 1.48 24.98
N PRO A 197 -4.36 2.38 24.23
CA PRO A 197 -3.68 1.98 23.01
C PRO A 197 -2.71 0.85 23.34
N ASP A 198 -2.73 -0.23 22.55
CA ASP A 198 -1.87 -1.40 22.74
C ASP A 198 -0.42 -0.93 22.98
N ARG A 199 0.09 -1.20 24.19
CA ARG A 199 1.46 -0.87 24.57
C ARG A 199 2.42 -1.50 23.57
N GLU A 200 3.46 -0.74 23.22
CA GLU A 200 4.59 -1.24 22.45
C GLU A 200 5.07 -2.58 23.04
N HIS A 201 4.87 -3.67 22.30
CA HIS A 201 5.43 -4.96 22.69
C HIS A 201 6.94 -4.95 22.39
N PRO A 202 7.80 -5.20 23.40
CA PRO A 202 9.24 -5.26 23.18
C PRO A 202 9.55 -6.42 22.23
N GLY A 203 9.98 -6.10 21.01
CA GLY A 203 10.29 -7.07 19.95
C GLY A 203 9.64 -6.79 18.58
N VAL A 204 8.77 -5.77 18.48
CA VAL A 204 8.09 -5.42 17.21
C VAL A 204 8.79 -4.22 16.54
N PRO A 205 9.16 -4.29 15.25
CA PRO A 205 9.56 -3.09 14.50
C PRO A 205 8.36 -2.13 14.42
N ALA A 206 8.57 -0.86 14.78
CA ALA A 206 7.53 0.17 14.76
C ALA A 206 6.84 0.32 13.39
N LEU A 207 5.62 0.86 13.38
CA LEU A 207 4.84 1.21 12.18
C LEU A 207 5.59 2.22 11.29
N ARG A 208 6.25 1.77 10.21
CA ARG A 208 7.07 2.62 9.31
C ARG A 208 6.32 3.36 8.19
N TRP A 209 5.01 3.18 8.05
CA TRP A 209 4.20 3.66 6.93
C TRP A 209 2.73 3.69 7.32
N ALA A 210 2.06 4.81 7.06
CA ALA A 210 0.64 4.99 7.29
C ALA A 210 0.05 5.76 6.12
N ARG A 211 -1.14 5.34 5.67
CA ARG A 211 -1.91 6.08 4.66
C ARG A 211 -3.06 6.79 5.37
N ALA A 212 -3.03 8.11 5.38
CA ALA A 212 -4.19 8.90 5.80
C ALA A 212 -5.17 9.01 4.62
N GLY A 213 -6.36 8.44 4.75
CA GLY A 213 -7.44 8.61 3.78
C GLY A 213 -8.31 9.81 4.14
N GLY A 214 -8.47 10.75 3.21
CA GLY A 214 -9.46 11.82 3.29
C GLY A 214 -10.33 11.81 2.04
N THR A 215 -11.66 11.72 2.21
CA THR A 215 -12.59 12.16 1.17
C THR A 215 -12.65 13.70 1.19
N GLY A 216 -12.91 14.32 0.03
CA GLY A 216 -12.91 15.77 -0.20
C GLY A 216 -13.79 16.63 0.73
N PRO A 217 -13.95 17.93 0.43
CA PRO A 217 -14.10 18.99 1.42
C PRO A 217 -15.33 18.80 2.30
N GLY A 218 -15.11 18.83 3.61
CA GLY A 218 -16.18 18.90 4.60
C GLY A 218 -16.98 20.22 4.47
N PRO A 219 -18.25 20.23 4.92
CA PRO A 219 -19.08 21.42 4.84
C PRO A 219 -18.54 22.47 5.81
N ARG A 220 -18.24 23.66 5.27
CA ARG A 220 -17.78 24.90 5.93
C ARG A 220 -16.26 25.12 5.97
N GLY A 221 -15.72 25.61 4.86
CA GLY A 221 -15.18 26.99 4.78
C GLY A 221 -14.06 27.46 5.71
N THR A 222 -13.40 26.63 6.52
CA THR A 222 -12.22 27.03 7.29
C THR A 222 -11.02 26.14 6.94
N GLN A 223 -10.02 26.74 6.30
CA GLN A 223 -8.72 26.12 6.10
C GLN A 223 -7.98 26.10 7.43
N GLN A 224 -7.86 24.92 8.05
CA GLN A 224 -6.78 24.64 8.99
C GLN A 224 -6.03 23.39 8.53
N PRO A 225 -4.68 23.42 8.49
CA PRO A 225 -3.89 22.25 8.11
C PRO A 225 -3.97 21.21 9.22
N TRP A 226 -4.45 20.02 8.87
CA TRP A 226 -4.56 18.88 9.77
C TRP A 226 -3.16 18.44 10.22
N ARG A 227 -2.93 18.41 11.54
CA ARG A 227 -1.74 17.84 12.19
C ARG A 227 -2.09 16.48 12.75
N ALA A 228 -1.29 15.46 12.44
CA ALA A 228 -1.24 14.22 13.19
C ALA A 228 0.23 13.87 13.42
N GLU A 229 0.64 13.81 14.69
CA GLU A 229 2.02 13.59 15.13
C GLU A 229 2.24 12.11 15.44
N LEU A 230 3.26 11.47 14.85
CA LEU A 230 3.94 10.30 15.43
C LEU A 230 5.42 10.24 14.94
N PRO A 231 6.38 9.82 15.79
CA PRO A 231 7.81 9.91 15.51
C PRO A 231 8.38 8.63 14.89
N LEU A 232 9.36 8.75 13.98
CA LEU A 232 10.27 7.64 13.68
C LEU A 232 11.70 8.09 13.39
N SER A 233 12.63 7.50 14.13
CA SER A 233 14.08 7.61 13.96
C SER A 233 14.56 6.66 12.86
N VAL A 234 15.50 7.13 12.02
CA VAL A 234 16.21 6.32 11.02
C VAL A 234 17.42 5.66 11.71
N PRO A 235 17.67 4.34 11.55
CA PRO A 235 18.94 3.76 12.00
C PRO A 235 20.04 4.20 11.04
N THR A 236 21.07 4.88 11.55
CA THR A 236 22.33 5.07 10.82
C THR A 236 23.08 3.74 10.79
N ALA A 237 23.43 3.27 9.60
CA ALA A 237 24.33 2.14 9.42
C ALA A 237 25.73 2.51 9.95
N GLY A 238 26.16 1.87 11.03
CA GLY A 238 27.53 1.93 11.54
C GLY A 238 28.44 1.04 10.70
N ARG A 239 29.62 1.59 10.39
CA ARG A 239 30.76 0.89 9.76
C ARG A 239 31.42 -0.08 10.73
#